data_AF-A0A959H2D6-F1
#
_entry.id   AF-A0A959H2D6-F1
#
_cell.length_a   1.000
_cell.length_b   1.000
_cell.length_c   1.000
_cell.angle_alpha   90.00
_cell.angle_beta   90.00
_cell.angle_gamma   90.00
#
_symmetry.space_group_name_H-M   'P 1'
#
loop_
_entity.id
_entity.type
_entity.pdbx_description
1 polymer ?
#
loop_
_entity_poly.entity_id
_entity_poly.type
_entity_poly.pdbx_seq_one_letter_code
_entity_poly.pdbx_strand_id
1 'polypeptide(L)'
;MFYTILYLAIVLVLVFLLLLTGIRPTRTIGWVLVILLIPIGGILLYLMFGVNRRRYKFYRRRKTREMAEYQERVSRFYRAFDEEPTTYPPEVKQHRRLSKLIIQNSSFLPQAGNKVRLLRDGPAAFEAMFEALERARQFIHFQFYIFEEGQL
;
A
#
# COMPACT_ATOMS: atom_id res chain seq x y z
N MET A 1 -11.71 -38.91 -25.50
CA MET A 1 -10.81 -38.00 -26.23
C MET A 1 -11.20 -36.53 -26.08
N PHE A 2 -12.46 -36.15 -26.29
CA PHE A 2 -12.90 -34.75 -26.04
C PHE A 2 -12.73 -34.31 -24.58
N TYR A 3 -13.16 -35.13 -23.62
CA TYR A 3 -13.02 -34.86 -22.19
C TYR A 3 -11.55 -34.72 -21.72
N THR A 4 -10.66 -35.52 -22.29
CA THR A 4 -9.23 -35.46 -21.98
C THR A 4 -8.58 -34.19 -22.54
N ILE A 5 -8.98 -33.77 -23.75
CA ILE A 5 -8.51 -32.52 -24.35
C ILE A 5 -9.01 -31.31 -23.57
N LEU A 6 -10.28 -31.32 -23.17
CA LEU A 6 -10.90 -30.26 -22.36
C LEU A 6 -10.21 -30.13 -20.99
N TYR A 7 -9.93 -31.26 -20.34
CA TYR A 7 -9.21 -31.28 -19.06
C TYR A 7 -7.80 -30.69 -19.19
N LEU A 8 -7.06 -31.08 -20.24
CA LEU A 8 -5.68 -30.62 -20.48
C LEU A 8 -5.64 -29.12 -20.80
N ALA A 9 -6.63 -28.61 -21.54
CA ALA A 9 -6.78 -27.18 -21.80
C ALA A 9 -7.07 -26.38 -20.51
N ILE A 10 -7.93 -26.89 -19.63
CA ILE A 10 -8.24 -26.24 -18.33
C ILE A 10 -6.98 -26.18 -17.45
N VAL A 11 -6.22 -27.28 -17.37
CA VAL A 11 -4.96 -27.34 -16.62
C VAL A 11 -3.96 -26.31 -17.15
N LEU A 12 -3.80 -26.22 -18.48
CA LEU A 12 -2.87 -25.29 -19.12
C LEU A 12 -3.24 -23.82 -18.82
N VAL A 13 -4.53 -23.47 -18.93
CA VAL A 13 -5.03 -22.12 -18.64
C VAL A 13 -4.83 -21.76 -17.17
N LEU A 14 -5.03 -22.72 -16.27
CA LEU A 14 -4.87 -22.51 -14.83
C LEU A 14 -3.40 -22.29 -14.44
N VAL A 15 -2.48 -23.05 -15.03
CA VAL A 15 -1.02 -22.87 -14.88
C VAL A 15 -0.58 -21.52 -15.42
N PHE A 16 -1.11 -21.10 -16.57
CA PHE A 16 -0.79 -19.79 -17.16
C PHE A 16 -1.29 -18.63 -16.29
N LEU A 17 -2.51 -18.71 -15.79
CA LEU A 17 -3.08 -17.74 -14.84
C LEU A 17 -2.26 -17.64 -13.54
N LEU A 18 -1.76 -18.78 -13.04
CA LEU A 18 -0.89 -18.85 -11.86
C LEU A 18 0.45 -18.12 -12.06
N LEU A 19 1.10 -18.35 -13.20
CA LEU A 19 2.37 -17.69 -13.53
C LEU A 19 2.20 -16.17 -13.63
N LEU A 20 1.09 -15.71 -14.21
CA LEU A 20 0.79 -14.28 -14.36
C LEU A 20 0.39 -13.59 -13.05
N THR A 21 -0.16 -14.31 -12.07
CA THR A 21 -0.72 -13.68 -10.86
C THR A 21 0.27 -13.37 -9.75
N GLY A 22 1.53 -13.82 -9.82
CA GLY A 22 2.66 -13.23 -9.07
C GLY A 22 2.50 -13.01 -7.55
N ILE A 23 1.60 -13.73 -6.87
CA ILE A 23 1.28 -13.49 -5.45
C ILE A 23 1.43 -14.78 -4.66
N ARG A 24 2.47 -14.82 -3.82
CA ARG A 24 2.75 -15.83 -2.76
C ARG A 24 2.33 -17.26 -3.15
N PRO A 25 3.20 -17.98 -3.89
CA PRO A 25 2.86 -19.21 -4.61
C PRO A 25 2.14 -20.28 -3.80
N THR A 26 2.48 -20.43 -2.52
CA THR A 26 2.06 -21.58 -1.70
C THR A 26 0.56 -21.68 -1.43
N ARG A 27 -0.16 -20.58 -1.21
CA ARG A 27 -1.62 -20.64 -0.95
C ARG A 27 -2.43 -20.82 -2.22
N THR A 28 -1.98 -20.21 -3.31
CA THR A 28 -2.69 -20.24 -4.60
C THR A 28 -2.58 -21.62 -5.24
N ILE A 29 -1.43 -22.29 -5.10
CA ILE A 29 -1.22 -23.67 -5.57
C ILE A 29 -2.17 -24.66 -4.88
N GLY A 30 -2.39 -24.52 -3.57
CA GLY A 30 -3.32 -25.40 -2.84
C GLY A 30 -4.77 -25.29 -3.34
N TRP A 31 -5.25 -24.08 -3.60
CA TRP A 31 -6.60 -23.88 -4.15
C TRP A 31 -6.74 -24.34 -5.59
N VAL A 32 -5.69 -24.18 -6.39
CA VAL A 32 -5.63 -24.73 -7.75
C VAL A 32 -5.73 -26.24 -7.74
N LEU A 33 -5.00 -26.93 -6.87
CA LEU A 33 -5.08 -28.39 -6.76
C LEU A 33 -6.49 -28.87 -6.36
N VAL A 34 -7.14 -28.18 -5.41
CA VAL A 34 -8.51 -28.49 -4.98
C VAL A 34 -9.52 -28.31 -6.13
N ILE A 35 -9.38 -27.25 -6.92
CA ILE A 35 -10.23 -27.02 -8.11
C ILE A 35 -9.94 -28.06 -9.20
N LEU A 36 -8.68 -28.48 -9.39
CA LEU A 36 -8.33 -29.51 -10.37
C LEU A 36 -8.89 -30.89 -10.00
N LEU A 37 -8.86 -31.24 -8.72
CA LEU A 37 -9.37 -32.51 -8.22
C LEU A 37 -10.90 -32.53 -8.12
N ILE A 38 -11.52 -31.39 -7.83
CA ILE A 38 -12.96 -31.24 -7.66
C ILE A 38 -13.39 -29.95 -8.36
N PRO A 39 -13.71 -29.95 -9.67
CA PRO A 39 -13.93 -28.72 -10.43
C PRO A 39 -15.06 -27.85 -9.89
N ILE A 40 -16.24 -28.43 -9.68
CA ILE A 40 -17.40 -27.67 -9.20
C ILE A 40 -17.27 -27.37 -7.69
N GLY A 41 -16.95 -28.39 -6.89
CA GLY A 41 -16.83 -28.25 -5.43
C GLY A 41 -15.63 -27.40 -4.98
N GLY A 42 -14.51 -27.48 -5.69
CA GLY A 42 -13.31 -26.70 -5.40
C GLY A 42 -13.48 -25.21 -5.68
N ILE A 43 -14.25 -24.85 -6.71
CA ILE A 43 -14.63 -23.45 -6.97
C ILE A 43 -15.49 -22.92 -5.81
N LEU A 44 -16.50 -23.68 -5.38
CA LEU A 44 -17.33 -23.34 -4.22
C LEU A 44 -16.50 -23.15 -2.95
N LEU A 45 -15.60 -24.09 -2.65
CA LEU A 45 -14.71 -24.00 -1.49
C LEU A 45 -13.74 -22.83 -1.59
N TYR A 46 -13.19 -22.52 -2.77
CA TYR A 46 -12.33 -21.36 -2.98
C TYR A 46 -13.07 -20.05 -2.70
N LEU A 47 -14.32 -19.93 -3.17
CA LEU A 47 -15.14 -18.74 -2.94
C LEU A 47 -15.51 -18.58 -1.45
N MET A 48 -15.69 -19.69 -0.73
CA MET A 48 -15.99 -19.67 0.71
C MET A 48 -14.76 -19.38 1.58
N PHE A 49 -13.62 -20.01 1.29
CA PHE A 49 -12.46 -20.04 2.20
C PHE A 49 -11.15 -19.49 1.59
N GLY A 50 -11.00 -19.54 0.26
CA GLY A 50 -9.75 -19.16 -0.41
C GLY A 50 -9.61 -17.67 -0.71
N VAL A 51 -10.74 -16.98 -0.89
CA VAL A 51 -10.72 -15.52 -1.09
C VAL A 51 -10.35 -14.83 0.22
N ASN A 52 -9.15 -14.24 0.27
CA ASN A 52 -8.72 -13.44 1.42
C ASN A 52 -9.45 -12.09 1.50
N ARG A 53 -10.70 -12.12 1.98
CA ARG A 53 -11.58 -10.95 2.13
C ARG A 53 -11.02 -9.86 3.05
N ARG A 54 -10.08 -10.20 3.94
CA ARG A 54 -9.49 -9.26 4.91
C ARG A 54 -8.60 -8.20 4.22
N ARG A 55 -7.93 -8.55 3.12
CA ARG A 55 -7.10 -7.62 2.33
C ARG A 55 -7.94 -6.59 1.56
N TYR A 56 -9.10 -7.00 1.04
CA TYR A 56 -9.98 -6.13 0.27
C TYR A 56 -10.72 -5.09 1.13
N LYS A 57 -11.02 -5.43 2.38
CA LYS A 57 -11.77 -4.54 3.29
C LYS A 57 -10.94 -3.36 3.80
N PHE A 58 -9.61 -3.50 3.91
CA PHE A 58 -8.72 -2.43 4.38
C PHE A 58 -8.58 -1.29 3.36
N TYR A 59 -8.47 -1.62 2.06
CA TYR A 59 -8.37 -0.62 0.99
C TYR A 59 -9.68 0.13 0.76
N ARG A 60 -10.83 -0.54 0.94
CA ARG A 60 -12.15 0.08 0.66
C ARG A 60 -12.68 0.95 1.80
N ARG A 61 -12.14 0.84 3.02
CA ARG A 61 -12.67 1.51 4.23
C ARG A 61 -12.07 2.88 4.56
N ARG A 62 -11.16 3.45 3.75
CA ARG A 62 -10.45 4.70 4.11
C ARG A 62 -10.49 5.82 3.08
N LYS A 63 -11.50 5.88 2.21
CA LYS A 63 -11.85 7.18 1.58
C LYS A 63 -12.94 7.85 2.41
N THR A 64 -12.56 8.33 3.60
CA THR A 64 -13.36 9.35 4.29
C THR A 64 -13.58 10.50 3.31
N ARG A 65 -14.73 11.17 3.36
CA ARG A 65 -15.02 12.33 2.51
C ARG A 65 -13.86 13.35 2.51
N GLU A 66 -13.28 13.60 3.67
CA GLU A 66 -12.09 14.45 3.84
C GLU A 66 -10.89 13.99 3.02
N MET A 67 -10.61 12.68 2.97
CA MET A 67 -9.50 12.14 2.18
C MET A 67 -9.76 12.26 0.68
N ALA A 68 -11.01 12.09 0.26
CA ALA A 68 -11.40 12.30 -1.14
C ALA A 68 -11.26 13.78 -1.54
N GLU A 69 -11.74 14.70 -0.70
CA GLU A 69 -11.60 16.15 -0.90
C GLU A 69 -10.13 16.59 -0.88
N TYR A 70 -9.30 15.99 -0.02
CA TYR A 70 -7.85 16.22 -0.01
C TYR A 70 -7.19 15.73 -1.31
N GLN A 71 -7.51 14.52 -1.77
CA GLN A 71 -6.99 13.98 -3.03
C GLN A 71 -7.40 14.84 -4.24
N GLU A 72 -8.61 15.37 -4.24
CA GLU A 72 -9.05 16.30 -5.27
C GLU A 72 -8.24 17.59 -5.25
N ARG A 73 -7.97 18.15 -4.06
CA ARG A 73 -7.08 19.32 -3.89
C ARG A 73 -5.67 19.05 -4.41
N VAL A 74 -5.11 17.88 -4.11
CA VAL A 74 -3.79 17.45 -4.62
C VAL A 74 -3.79 17.34 -6.14
N SER A 75 -4.85 16.79 -6.73
CA SER A 75 -4.97 16.67 -8.19
C SER A 75 -5.07 18.02 -8.89
N ARG A 76 -5.83 18.97 -8.30
CA ARG A 76 -5.92 20.35 -8.79
C ARG A 76 -4.58 21.07 -8.70
N PHE A 77 -3.88 20.92 -7.57
CA PHE A 77 -2.53 21.43 -7.41
C PHE A 77 -1.60 20.90 -8.51
N TYR A 78 -1.60 19.59 -8.75
CA TYR A 78 -0.71 18.98 -9.74
C TYR A 78 -0.93 19.53 -11.15
N ARG A 79 -2.18 19.81 -11.52
CA ARG A 79 -2.53 20.43 -12.82
C ARG A 79 -2.09 21.89 -12.89
N ALA A 80 -2.43 22.68 -11.88
CA ALA A 80 -2.12 24.11 -11.82
C ALA A 80 -0.61 24.40 -11.66
N PHE A 81 0.16 23.46 -11.13
CA PHE A 81 1.61 23.59 -10.93
C PHE A 81 2.40 23.80 -12.24
N ASP A 82 1.79 23.49 -13.38
CA ASP A 82 2.36 23.71 -14.71
C ASP A 82 1.90 25.02 -15.36
N GLU A 83 0.78 25.60 -14.90
CA GLU A 83 0.13 26.76 -15.52
C GLU A 83 0.38 28.07 -14.75
N GLU A 84 0.40 28.05 -13.40
CA GLU A 84 0.52 29.27 -12.58
C GLU A 84 1.52 29.10 -11.40
N PRO A 85 2.80 29.51 -11.56
CA PRO A 85 3.83 29.32 -10.53
C PRO A 85 3.83 30.33 -9.37
N THR A 86 2.93 31.31 -9.35
CA THR A 86 3.07 32.55 -8.54
C THR A 86 2.51 32.47 -7.11
N THR A 87 1.77 31.42 -6.76
CA THR A 87 1.09 31.31 -5.45
C THR A 87 1.85 30.45 -4.42
N TYR A 88 3.07 30.00 -4.73
CA TYR A 88 3.73 28.95 -3.94
C TYR A 88 5.01 29.40 -3.24
N PRO A 89 5.40 28.74 -2.12
CA PRO A 89 6.67 29.00 -1.47
C PRO A 89 7.84 28.88 -2.45
N PRO A 90 8.82 29.79 -2.41
CA PRO A 90 9.97 29.79 -3.31
C PRO A 90 10.70 28.44 -3.36
N GLU A 91 10.78 27.75 -2.23
CA GLU A 91 11.50 26.47 -2.07
C GLU A 91 10.82 25.35 -2.85
N VAL A 92 9.49 25.33 -2.89
CA VAL A 92 8.68 24.35 -3.64
C VAL A 92 8.86 24.54 -5.14
N LYS A 93 8.98 25.80 -5.58
CA LYS A 93 9.24 26.17 -6.97
C LYS A 93 10.66 25.82 -7.40
N GLN A 94 11.65 26.15 -6.55
CA GLN A 94 13.06 25.82 -6.80
C GLN A 94 13.26 24.33 -7.02
N HIS A 95 12.53 23.48 -6.28
CA HIS A 95 12.62 22.04 -6.36
C HIS A 95 11.48 21.39 -7.14
N ARG A 96 11.00 22.02 -8.23
CA ARG A 96 9.84 21.57 -9.04
C ARG A 96 9.82 20.08 -9.38
N ARG A 97 10.95 19.50 -9.80
CA ARG A 97 11.03 18.05 -10.12
C ARG A 97 10.76 17.18 -8.89
N LEU A 98 11.37 17.52 -7.76
CA LEU A 98 11.17 16.81 -6.50
C LEU A 98 9.73 16.98 -5.98
N SER A 99 9.19 18.20 -6.05
CA SER A 99 7.80 18.49 -5.72
C SER A 99 6.83 17.63 -6.52
N LYS A 100 7.02 17.49 -7.84
CA LYS A 100 6.22 16.60 -8.68
C LYS A 100 6.36 15.13 -8.28
N LEU A 101 7.59 14.67 -8.02
CA LEU A 101 7.86 13.29 -7.61
C LEU A 101 7.13 12.94 -6.29
N ILE A 102 7.15 13.84 -5.31
CA ILE A 102 6.46 13.66 -4.03
C ILE A 102 4.96 13.50 -4.26
N ILE A 103 4.34 14.37 -5.06
CA ILE A 103 2.90 14.35 -5.31
C ILE A 103 2.47 13.05 -6.00
N GLN A 104 3.21 12.62 -7.03
CA GLN A 104 2.90 11.41 -7.79
C GLN A 104 3.02 10.14 -6.94
N ASN A 105 4.02 10.06 -6.06
CA ASN A 105 4.26 8.84 -5.26
C ASN A 105 3.43 8.78 -3.96
N SER A 106 3.17 9.93 -3.34
CA SER A 106 2.57 9.99 -2.01
C SER A 106 1.12 10.47 -2.01
N SER A 107 0.66 11.14 -3.07
CA SER A 107 -0.61 11.89 -3.07
C SER A 107 -0.69 12.97 -1.97
N PHE A 108 0.45 13.48 -1.50
CA PHE A 108 0.54 14.61 -0.57
C PHE A 108 1.19 15.83 -1.24
N LEU A 109 0.83 17.02 -0.77
CA LEU A 109 1.43 18.27 -1.21
C LEU A 109 2.79 18.51 -0.53
N PRO A 110 3.79 19.04 -1.25
CA PRO A 110 5.04 19.47 -0.67
C PRO A 110 4.81 20.67 0.27
N GLN A 111 5.45 20.64 1.43
CA GLN A 111 5.35 21.66 2.48
C GLN A 111 6.72 22.31 2.69
N ALA A 112 6.75 23.64 2.80
CA ALA A 112 7.93 24.39 3.20
C ALA A 112 7.95 24.64 4.72
N GLY A 113 9.10 25.03 5.28
CA GLY A 113 9.22 25.40 6.69
C GLY A 113 9.24 24.24 7.70
N ASN A 114 9.37 23.00 7.22
CA ASN A 114 9.49 21.83 8.10
C ASN A 114 10.83 21.85 8.86
N LYS A 115 10.78 21.62 10.16
CA LYS A 115 11.98 21.35 10.97
C LYS A 115 12.29 19.86 10.88
N VAL A 116 13.38 19.52 10.22
CA VAL A 116 13.82 18.13 10.04
C VAL A 116 15.12 17.92 10.80
N ARG A 117 15.17 16.89 11.64
CA ARG A 117 16.39 16.44 12.33
C ARG A 117 16.78 15.08 11.75
N LEU A 118 17.99 14.97 11.20
CA LEU A 118 18.52 13.70 10.71
C LEU A 118 19.10 12.91 11.89
N LEU A 119 18.64 11.68 12.08
CA LEU A 119 19.14 10.74 13.07
C LEU A 119 19.93 9.66 12.34
N ARG A 120 21.19 9.46 12.72
CA ARG A 120 22.14 8.64 11.94
C ARG A 120 22.28 7.20 12.43
N ASP A 121 21.91 6.94 13.67
CA ASP A 121 22.04 5.63 14.31
C ASP A 121 20.78 5.28 15.11
N GLY A 122 20.73 4.01 15.53
CA GLY A 122 19.65 3.47 16.36
C GLY A 122 19.53 4.18 17.71
N PRO A 123 20.60 4.29 18.51
CA PRO A 123 20.54 4.93 19.82
C PRO A 123 19.96 6.35 19.77
N ALA A 124 20.43 7.21 18.86
CA ALA A 124 19.90 8.56 18.72
C ALA A 124 18.44 8.58 18.28
N ALA A 125 17.99 7.58 17.49
CA ALA A 125 16.58 7.44 17.12
C ALA A 125 15.71 7.05 18.32
N PHE A 126 16.18 6.13 19.16
CA PHE A 126 15.48 5.72 20.37
C PHE A 126 15.43 6.83 21.42
N GLU A 127 16.54 7.51 21.68
CA GLU A 127 16.58 8.67 22.59
C GLU A 127 15.61 9.76 22.14
N ALA A 128 15.62 10.12 20.85
CA ALA A 128 14.70 11.09 20.28
C ALA A 128 13.22 10.67 20.43
N MET A 129 12.95 9.37 20.29
CA MET A 129 11.62 8.82 20.46
C MET A 129 11.16 8.89 21.92
N PHE A 130 12.00 8.48 22.88
CA PHE A 130 11.67 8.57 24.31
C PHE A 130 11.44 10.02 24.76
N GLU A 131 12.29 10.95 24.31
CA GLU A 131 12.11 12.39 24.55
C GLU A 131 10.76 12.90 24.01
N ALA A 132 10.34 12.44 22.82
CA ALA A 132 9.06 12.79 22.24
C ALA A 132 7.87 12.17 22.99
N LEU A 133 8.02 10.94 23.49
CA LEU A 133 7.00 10.25 24.30
C LEU A 133 6.80 10.96 25.65
N GLU A 134 7.88 11.32 26.33
CA GLU A 134 7.83 12.04 27.62
C GLU A 134 7.20 13.43 27.49
N ARG A 135 7.42 14.12 26.36
CA ARG A 135 6.87 15.47 26.11
C ARG A 135 5.44 15.49 25.58
N ALA A 136 4.88 14.34 25.22
CA ALA A 136 3.55 14.29 24.62
C ALA A 136 2.46 14.70 25.63
N ARG A 137 1.57 15.62 25.23
CA ARG A 137 0.53 16.18 26.13
C ARG A 137 -0.89 15.71 25.85
N GLN A 138 -1.20 15.33 24.62
CA GLN A 138 -2.57 15.01 24.20
C GLN A 138 -2.68 13.59 23.67
N PHE A 139 -1.92 13.28 22.61
CA PHE A 139 -1.99 11.98 21.94
C PHE A 139 -0.60 11.53 21.50
N ILE A 140 -0.38 10.22 21.57
CA ILE A 140 0.76 9.52 20.98
C ILE A 140 0.20 8.59 19.91
N HIS A 141 0.56 8.83 18.65
CA HIS A 141 0.28 7.91 17.56
C HIS A 141 1.49 7.02 17.34
N PHE A 142 1.34 5.74 17.67
CA PHE A 142 2.44 4.76 17.64
C PHE A 142 2.21 3.74 16.51
N GLN A 143 3.17 3.59 15.60
CA GLN A 143 3.08 2.66 14.47
C GLN A 143 4.43 1.97 14.23
N PHE A 144 4.51 0.68 14.55
CA PHE A 144 5.71 -0.14 14.44
C PHE A 144 5.41 -1.44 13.70
N TYR A 145 6.44 -2.00 13.04
CA TYR A 145 6.31 -3.31 12.39
C TYR A 145 6.35 -4.45 13.42
N ILE A 146 7.28 -4.37 14.38
CA ILE A 146 7.44 -5.29 15.51
C ILE A 146 7.56 -4.42 16.77
N PHE A 147 6.87 -4.82 17.82
CA PHE A 147 6.95 -4.24 19.15
C PHE A 147 6.99 -5.39 20.15
N GLU A 148 8.16 -5.59 20.75
CA GLU A 148 8.45 -6.71 21.64
C GLU A 148 9.37 -6.25 22.77
N GLU A 149 9.42 -7.03 23.85
CA GLU A 149 10.36 -6.79 24.94
C GLU A 149 11.78 -7.10 24.49
N GLY A 150 12.70 -6.19 24.80
CA GLY A 150 14.11 -6.30 24.43
C GLY A 150 14.94 -5.26 25.17
N GLN A 151 16.25 -5.29 24.94
CA GLN A 151 17.19 -4.28 25.40
C GLN A 151 17.64 -3.43 24.20
N LEU A 152 17.94 -2.15 24.47
CA LEU A 152 18.45 -1.19 23.49
C LEU A 152 19.92 -1.44 23.16
#